data_AF-A0A346QYF3-F1
#
_entry.id   AF-A0A346QYF3-F1
#
_cell.length_a   1.000
_cell.length_b   1.000
_cell.length_c   1.000
_cell.angle_alpha   90.00
_cell.angle_beta   90.00
_cell.angle_gamma   90.00
#
_symmetry.space_group_name_H-M   'P 1'
#
loop_
_entity.id
_entity.type
_entity.pdbx_description
1 polymer ?
#
loop_
_entity_poly.entity_id
_entity_poly.type
_entity_poly.pdbx_seq_one_letter_code
_entity_poly.pdbx_strand_id
1 'polypeptide(L)'
;MAEKKIRISSPRGLIIPGAVLGKSADVRVGPHEPVSVPVAYGLSLIGDRFAERAGAKPAAVEKPLVNEPDDPPETLPLAPGGMLPTGAD
;
A
#
# COMPACT_ATOMS: atom_id res chain seq x y z
N MET A 1 -18.75 -12.23 21.55
CA MET A 1 -19.22 -10.84 21.39
C MET A 1 -18.69 -10.34 20.05
N ALA A 2 -19.54 -9.88 19.13
CA ALA A 2 -19.06 -9.30 17.88
C ALA A 2 -18.39 -7.93 18.18
N GLU A 3 -17.09 -7.82 17.94
CA GLU A 3 -16.38 -6.55 18.10
C GLU A 3 -16.92 -5.52 17.11
N LYS A 4 -17.57 -4.48 17.63
CA LYS A 4 -17.97 -3.33 16.81
C LYS A 4 -16.70 -2.65 16.30
N LYS A 5 -16.66 -2.39 14.98
CA LYS A 5 -15.55 -1.71 14.31
C LYS A 5 -15.95 -0.31 13.86
N ILE A 6 -15.00 0.62 13.84
CA ILE A 6 -15.11 1.98 13.32
C ILE A 6 -14.05 2.19 12.25
N ARG A 7 -14.38 2.99 11.22
CA ARG A 7 -13.39 3.45 10.25
C ARG A 7 -12.76 4.75 10.71
N ILE A 8 -11.43 4.76 10.73
CA ILE A 8 -10.63 5.93 11.05
C ILE A 8 -9.64 6.21 9.94
N SER A 9 -9.16 7.44 9.83
CA SER A 9 -8.03 7.81 8.98
C SER A 9 -7.14 8.81 9.73
N SER A 10 -5.82 8.81 9.47
CA SER A 10 -4.92 9.81 10.06
C SER A 10 -4.34 10.71 8.99
N PRO A 11 -4.27 12.04 9.21
CA PRO A 11 -3.64 12.96 8.27
C PRO A 11 -2.14 12.72 8.09
N ARG A 12 -1.47 12.06 9.05
CA ARG A 12 -0.02 11.81 9.01
C ARG A 12 0.36 10.36 8.74
N GLY A 13 -0.64 9.48 8.61
CA GLY A 13 -0.42 8.03 8.67
C GLY A 13 -0.21 7.55 10.11
N LEU A 14 -0.34 6.24 10.31
CA LEU A 14 -0.36 5.63 11.62
C LEU A 14 0.13 4.18 11.54
N ILE A 15 0.72 3.68 12.63
CA ILE A 15 1.12 2.26 12.75
C ILE A 15 0.13 1.61 13.71
N ILE A 16 -0.62 0.63 13.23
CA ILE A 16 -1.55 -0.14 14.05
C ILE A 16 -0.89 -1.46 14.45
N PRO A 17 -0.85 -1.78 15.76
CA PRO A 17 -0.39 -3.08 16.20
C PRO A 17 -1.16 -4.22 15.54
N GLY A 18 -0.46 -5.26 15.08
CA GLY A 18 -1.09 -6.41 14.43
C GLY A 18 -2.21 -7.05 15.27
N ALA A 19 -1.99 -7.13 16.59
CA ALA A 19 -2.94 -7.67 17.55
C ALA A 19 -4.32 -6.98 17.54
N VAL A 20 -4.37 -5.67 17.26
CA VAL A 20 -5.62 -4.90 17.17
C VAL A 20 -6.43 -5.28 15.92
N LEU A 21 -5.74 -5.70 14.86
CA LEU A 21 -6.34 -6.07 13.57
C LEU A 21 -6.44 -7.59 13.38
N GLY A 22 -6.01 -8.39 14.36
CA GLY A 22 -5.92 -9.85 14.23
C GLY A 22 -4.85 -10.32 13.23
N LYS A 23 -3.80 -9.51 13.02
CA LYS A 23 -2.64 -9.85 12.17
C LYS A 23 -1.42 -10.16 13.02
N SER A 24 -0.50 -10.96 12.48
CA SER A 24 0.74 -11.33 13.16
C SER A 24 1.79 -10.22 13.20
N ALA A 25 1.63 -9.17 12.38
CA ALA A 25 2.58 -8.07 12.25
C ALA A 25 1.86 -6.71 12.24
N ASP A 26 2.61 -5.68 12.60
CA ASP A 26 2.13 -4.30 12.64
C ASP A 26 1.79 -3.79 11.24
N VAL A 27 0.68 -3.08 11.15
CA VAL A 27 0.16 -2.56 9.88
C VAL A 27 0.44 -1.06 9.82
N ARG A 28 1.24 -0.67 8.84
CA ARG A 28 1.42 0.74 8.48
C ARG A 28 0.24 1.19 7.61
N VAL A 29 -0.47 2.20 8.08
CA VAL A 29 -1.60 2.83 7.39
C VAL A 29 -1.12 4.18 6.90
N GLY A 30 -1.31 4.45 5.60
CA GLY A 30 -0.86 5.69 4.98
C GLY A 30 -1.67 6.92 5.41
N PRO A 31 -1.18 8.12 5.08
CA PRO A 31 -1.93 9.36 5.28
C PRO A 31 -3.31 9.29 4.60
N HIS A 32 -4.34 9.72 5.31
CA HIS A 32 -5.76 9.72 4.93
C HIS A 32 -6.33 8.34 4.52
N GLU A 33 -5.58 7.25 4.72
CA GLU A 33 -6.03 5.91 4.37
C GLU A 33 -7.07 5.42 5.39
N PRO A 34 -8.30 5.07 4.96
CA PRO A 34 -9.35 4.62 5.87
C PRO A 34 -9.09 3.17 6.32
N VAL A 35 -9.00 2.95 7.63
CA VAL A 35 -8.77 1.64 8.25
C VAL A 35 -9.85 1.29 9.26
N SER A 36 -10.26 0.02 9.29
CA SER A 36 -11.28 -0.49 10.22
C SER A 36 -10.64 -1.07 11.47
N VAL A 37 -10.90 -0.46 12.62
CA VAL A 37 -10.36 -0.84 13.92
C VAL A 37 -11.48 -1.09 14.93
N PRO A 38 -11.23 -1.79 16.05
CA PRO A 38 -12.19 -1.89 17.15
C PRO A 38 -12.63 -0.50 17.64
N VAL A 39 -13.92 -0.34 17.97
CA VAL A 39 -14.50 0.96 18.36
C VAL A 39 -13.74 1.60 19.52
N ALA A 40 -13.41 0.83 20.56
CA ALA A 40 -12.68 1.35 21.72
C ALA A 40 -11.33 1.96 21.30
N TYR A 41 -10.56 1.23 20.49
CA TYR A 41 -9.26 1.69 20.00
C TYR A 41 -9.38 2.93 19.10
N GLY A 42 -10.34 2.91 18.15
CA GLY A 42 -10.55 4.04 17.24
C GLY A 42 -10.99 5.31 17.97
N LEU A 43 -11.83 5.19 19.00
CA LEU A 43 -12.26 6.34 19.80
C LEU A 43 -11.10 6.95 20.60
N SER A 44 -10.19 6.14 21.15
CA SER A 44 -8.97 6.64 21.81
C SER A 44 -8.12 7.45 20.83
N LEU A 45 -7.86 6.91 19.63
CA LEU A 45 -7.07 7.62 18.60
C LEU A 45 -7.72 8.94 18.15
N ILE A 46 -9.05 8.98 18.07
CA ILE A 46 -9.79 10.20 17.76
C ILE A 46 -9.69 11.20 18.92
N GLY A 47 -9.87 10.75 20.17
CA GLY A 47 -9.76 11.58 21.37
C GLY A 47 -8.40 12.25 21.50
N ASP A 48 -7.34 11.51 21.19
CA ASP A 48 -5.96 12.00 21.21
C ASP A 48 -5.57 12.82 19.97
N ARG A 49 -6.48 12.98 19.00
CA ARG A 49 -6.28 13.68 17.71
C ARG A 49 -5.19 13.05 16.83
N PHE A 50 -4.93 11.75 16.97
CA PHE A 50 -4.07 11.00 16.04
C PHE A 50 -4.82 10.58 14.77
N ALA A 51 -6.14 10.41 14.87
CA ALA A 51 -7.00 10.01 13.77
C ALA A 51 -8.34 10.74 13.78
N GLU A 52 -9.08 10.64 12.69
CA GLU A 52 -10.41 11.20 12.50
C GLU A 52 -11.37 10.11 12.05
N ARG A 53 -12.67 10.30 12.31
CA ARG A 53 -13.68 9.35 11.88
C ARG A 53 -13.85 9.42 10.37
N ALA A 54 -13.51 8.34 9.68
CA ALA A 54 -13.73 8.25 8.24
C ALA A 54 -15.21 7.95 7.97
N GLY A 55 -15.94 8.98 7.54
CA GLY A 55 -17.34 8.88 7.11
C GLY A 55 -17.46 8.04 5.83
N ALA A 56 -18.53 7.25 5.74
CA ALA A 56 -18.80 6.39 4.60
C ALA A 56 -19.04 7.19 3.31
N LYS A 57 -17.98 7.47 2.56
CA LYS A 57 -18.02 7.65 1.12
C LYS A 57 -16.87 6.83 0.52
N PRO A 58 -17.14 5.89 -0.39
CA PRO A 58 -16.12 4.97 -0.87
C PRO A 58 -15.25 5.69 -1.89
N ALA A 59 -13.98 5.89 -1.55
CA ALA A 59 -12.92 5.79 -2.53
C ALA A 59 -12.07 4.63 -2.00
N ALA A 60 -12.07 3.43 -2.57
CA ALA A 60 -11.61 3.18 -3.94
C ALA A 60 -10.48 4.15 -4.30
N VAL A 61 -9.49 4.24 -3.42
CA VAL A 61 -8.12 4.44 -3.86
C VAL A 61 -7.50 3.07 -3.73
N GLU A 62 -7.63 2.28 -4.79
CA GLU A 62 -6.59 1.32 -5.15
C GLU A 62 -5.28 2.10 -5.04
N LYS A 63 -4.55 1.90 -3.95
CA LYS A 63 -3.10 1.91 -4.12
C LYS A 63 -2.87 0.75 -5.10
N PRO A 64 -2.36 0.97 -6.32
CA PRO A 64 -1.77 -0.14 -7.02
C PRO A 64 -0.77 -0.70 -6.01
N LEU A 65 -1.00 -1.96 -5.64
CA LEU A 65 0.04 -2.80 -5.09
C LEU A 65 1.20 -2.57 -6.05
N VAL A 66 2.25 -1.85 -5.60
CA VAL A 66 3.53 -1.89 -6.29
C VAL A 66 3.99 -3.34 -6.12
N ASN A 67 3.44 -4.20 -6.98
CA ASN A 67 4.20 -5.26 -7.55
C ASN A 67 5.21 -4.51 -8.39
N GLU A 68 6.41 -4.32 -7.85
CA GLU A 68 7.58 -4.33 -8.71
C GLU A 68 7.66 -5.78 -9.19
N PRO A 69 7.24 -6.12 -10.43
CA PRO A 69 7.87 -7.26 -11.06
C PRO A 69 9.35 -6.85 -11.19
N ASP A 70 10.20 -7.52 -10.41
CA ASP A 70 11.62 -7.66 -10.72
C ASP A 70 11.70 -8.46 -12.03
N ASP A 71 11.31 -7.80 -13.13
CA ASP A 71 11.52 -8.26 -14.48
C ASP A 71 12.92 -7.72 -14.83
N PRO A 72 13.97 -8.55 -14.80
CA PRO A 72 15.26 -8.11 -15.32
C PRO A 72 15.04 -7.73 -16.78
N PRO A 73 15.56 -6.58 -17.26
CA PRO A 73 15.39 -6.21 -18.65
C PRO A 73 15.97 -7.32 -19.52
N GLU A 74 15.05 -7.97 -20.23
CA GLU A 74 15.30 -8.92 -21.30
C GLU A 74 16.33 -8.29 -22.24
N THR A 75 17.59 -8.70 -22.08
CA THR A 75 18.66 -8.31 -22.98
C THR A 75 18.34 -8.99 -24.29
N LEU A 76 17.85 -8.19 -25.23
CA LEU A 76 17.47 -8.60 -26.59
C LEU A 76 18.49 -9.60 -27.16
N PRO A 77 18.04 -10.72 -27.74
CA PRO A 77 18.95 -11.68 -28.36
C PRO A 77 19.61 -11.03 -29.56
N LEU A 78 20.96 -10.95 -29.56
CA LEU A 78 21.73 -10.70 -30.77
C LEU A 78 21.50 -11.88 -31.73
N ALA A 79 20.51 -11.74 -32.61
CA ALA A 79 20.37 -12.63 -33.75
C ALA A 79 21.52 -12.36 -34.74
N PRO A 80 22.16 -13.41 -35.29
CA PRO A 80 23.27 -13.28 -36.22
C PRO A 80 22.75 -13.08 -37.64
N GLY A 81 23.40 -12.20 -38.41
CA GLY A 81 23.33 -12.27 -39.86
C GLY A 81 23.25 -10.94 -40.60
N GLY A 82 24.35 -10.64 -41.31
CA GLY A 82 24.32 -10.06 -42.66
C GLY A 82 24.16 -8.54 -42.76
N MET A 83 25.18 -7.87 -43.32
CA MET A 83 25.13 -7.30 -44.67
C MET A 83 26.24 -6.23 -44.90
N LEU A 84 27.35 -6.67 -45.51
CA LEU A 84 28.15 -6.02 -46.61
C LEU A 84 28.82 -4.63 -46.37
N PRO A 85 29.59 -4.08 -47.35
CA PRO A 85 30.97 -4.41 -47.72
C PRO A 85 31.89 -3.14 -47.76
N THR A 86 33.13 -3.26 -48.27
CA THR A 86 34.14 -2.19 -48.61
C THR A 86 35.19 -1.98 -47.52
N GLY A 87 36.51 -1.93 -47.73
CA GLY A 87 37.37 -1.88 -48.92
C GLY A 87 38.62 -1.03 -48.57
N ALA A 88 39.80 -1.41 -49.07
CA ALA A 88 41.11 -0.69 -49.04
C ALA A 88 41.73 -0.42 -47.64
N ASP A 89 42.99 -0.76 -47.34
CA ASP A 89 44.26 -0.55 -48.05
C ASP A 89 45.24 -1.70 -47.75
#